data_AF-A0A433RVF8-F1
#
_entry.id   AF-A0A433RVF8-F1
#
_cell.length_a   1.000
_cell.length_b   1.000
_cell.length_c   1.000
_cell.angle_alpha   90.00
_cell.angle_beta   90.00
_cell.angle_gamma   90.00
#
_symmetry.space_group_name_H-M   'P 1'
#
loop_
_entity.id
_entity.type
_entity.pdbx_description
1 polymer ?
#
loop_
_entity_poly.entity_id
_entity_poly.type
_entity_poly.pdbx_seq_one_letter_code
_entity_poly.pdbx_strand_id
1 'polypeptide(L)' 'MHDVTIIDFAWNGTTLFIEFTGFDGERNARFNGMVRVVGDIPYGDIIHERRSELSPSCRAFVVETLTAKIQQHAFD' A
#
# COMPACT_ATOMS: atom_id res chain seq x y z
N MET A 1 -14.26 -7.96 -4.17
CA MET A 1 -12.90 -8.20 -4.71
C MET A 1 -12.11 -6.92 -4.55
N HIS A 2 -10.92 -6.99 -3.98
CA HIS A 2 -10.01 -5.85 -3.86
C HIS A 2 -8.96 -5.92 -4.97
N ASP A 3 -8.44 -4.77 -5.37
CA ASP A 3 -7.35 -4.67 -6.33
C ASP A 3 -6.34 -3.60 -5.88
N VAL A 4 -5.05 -3.84 -6.17
CA VAL A 4 -3.95 -2.91 -5.94
C VAL A 4 -3.00 -2.98 -7.13
N THR A 5 -2.73 -1.82 -7.71
CA THR A 5 -1.78 -1.63 -8.80
C THR A 5 -0.73 -0.61 -8.38
N ILE A 6 0.54 -1.00 -8.40
CA ILE A 6 1.66 -0.08 -8.16
C ILE A 6 1.77 0.87 -9.35
N ILE A 7 1.84 2.16 -9.07
CA ILE A 7 2.00 3.21 -10.08
C ILE A 7 3.47 3.58 -10.23
N ASP A 8 4.13 3.90 -9.12
CA ASP A 8 5.54 4.30 -9.11
C ASP A 8 6.16 4.03 -7.73
N PHE A 9 7.49 4.10 -7.65
CA PHE A 9 8.23 4.04 -6.40
C PHE A 9 9.51 4.87 -6.47
N ALA A 10 9.95 5.39 -5.33
CA ALA A 10 11.17 6.19 -5.25
C ALA A 10 11.93 5.95 -3.94
N TRP A 11 13.25 5.85 -4.06
CA TRP A 11 14.15 5.83 -2.90
C TRP A 11 14.59 7.23 -2.52
N ASN A 12 14.55 7.53 -1.22
CA ASN A 12 15.14 8.72 -0.63
C ASN A 12 16.07 8.28 0.51
N GLY A 13 17.36 8.12 0.18
CA GLY A 13 18.32 7.47 1.07
C GLY A 13 17.93 6.01 1.31
N THR A 14 17.65 5.66 2.55
CA THR A 14 17.22 4.31 2.96
C THR A 14 15.70 4.15 3.08
N THR A 15 14.93 5.20 2.75
CA THR A 15 13.47 5.17 2.80
C THR A 15 12.90 4.95 1.40
N LEU A 16 12.04 3.95 1.25
CA LEU A 16 11.32 3.69 0.01
C LEU A 16 9.91 4.31 0.10
N PHE A 17 9.49 5.01 -0.94
CA PHE A 17 8.12 5.50 -1.11
C PHE A 17 7.47 4.72 -2.25
N ILE A 18 6.23 4.26 -2.03
CA ILE A 18 5.47 3.48 -3.03
C ILE A 18 4.14 4.17 -3.25
N GLU A 19 3.87 4.55 -4.50
CA GLU A 19 2.58 5.06 -4.95
C GLU A 19 1.79 3.95 -5.64
N PHE A 20 0.50 3.86 -5.34
CA PHE A 20 -0.38 2.83 -5.88
C PHE A 20 -1.82 3.34 -6.00
N THR A 21 -2.56 2.71 -6.90
CA THR A 21 -4.01 2.85 -7.01
C THR A 21 -4.68 1.51 -6.72
N GLY A 22 -5.98 1.52 -6.47
CA GLY A 22 -6.70 0.29 -6.23
C GLY A 22 -8.21 0.46 -6.19
N PHE A 23 -8.87 -0.66 -5.92
CA PHE A 23 -10.32 -0.74 -5.79
C PHE A 23 -10.69 -1.46 -4.50
N ASP A 24 -11.50 -0.80 -3.68
CA ASP A 24 -12.12 -1.40 -2.50
C ASP A 24 -13.46 -2.00 -2.89
N GLY A 25 -13.50 -3.34 -2.97
CA GLY A 25 -14.71 -4.07 -3.32
C GLY A 25 -15.82 -4.05 -2.26
N GLU A 26 -15.54 -3.71 -1.01
CA GLU A 26 -16.59 -3.56 0.01
C GLU A 26 -17.22 -2.18 -0.05
N ARG A 27 -16.41 -1.15 -0.29
CA ARG A 27 -16.91 0.23 -0.45
C ARG A 27 -17.34 0.56 -1.88
N ASN A 28 -17.08 -0.33 -2.82
CA ASN A 28 -17.31 -0.13 -4.26
C ASN A 28 -16.68 1.17 -4.77
N ALA A 29 -15.45 1.46 -4.32
CA ALA A 29 -14.79 2.74 -4.56
C ALA A 29 -13.33 2.55 -4.99
N ARG A 30 -12.85 3.42 -5.89
CA ARG A 30 -11.42 3.50 -6.24
C ARG A 30 -10.69 4.37 -5.22
N PHE A 31 -9.42 4.08 -5.01
CA PHE A 31 -8.56 4.87 -4.15
C PHE A 31 -7.16 5.05 -4.75
N ASN A 32 -6.48 6.09 -4.30
CA ASN A 32 -5.06 6.29 -4.51
C ASN A 32 -4.38 6.28 -3.14
N GLY A 33 -3.21 5.67 -3.09
CA GLY A 33 -2.48 5.44 -1.85
C GLY A 33 -1.00 5.70 -2.04
N MET A 34 -0.38 6.16 -0.97
CA MET A 34 1.07 6.25 -0.87
C MET A 34 1.48 5.73 0.49
N VAL A 35 2.55 4.94 0.51
CA VAL A 35 3.20 4.52 1.75
C VAL A 35 4.68 4.88 1.70
N ARG A 36 5.25 5.10 2.89
CA ARG A 36 6.68 5.04 3.11
C ARG A 36 7.03 3.69 3.74
N VAL A 37 8.15 3.11 3.38
CA VAL A 37 8.66 1.86 3.94
C VAL A 37 9.88 2.18 4.79
N VAL A 38 9.87 1.71 6.03
CA VAL A 38 11.00 1.83 6.96
C VAL A 38 11.44 0.42 7.34
N GLY A 39 12.62 0.03 6.87
CA GLY A 39 13.00 -1.40 6.82
C GLY A 39 12.09 -2.12 5.83
N ASP A 40 11.37 -3.15 6.30
CA ASP A 40 10.42 -3.91 5.48
C ASP A 40 8.95 -3.59 5.78
N ILE A 41 8.70 -2.54 6.58
CA ILE A 41 7.36 -2.25 7.10
C ILE A 41 6.78 -1.03 6.39
N PRO A 42 5.64 -1.16 5.66
CA PRO A 42 4.96 -0.03 5.05
C PRO A 42 4.14 0.77 6.08
N TYR A 43 4.19 2.09 5.97
CA TYR A 43 3.43 3.05 6.77
C TYR A 43 2.75 4.08 5.87
N GLY A 44 1.48 4.37 6.12
CA GLY A 44 0.74 5.42 5.44
C GLY A 44 -0.69 5.52 5.97
N ASP A 45 -1.33 6.67 5.78
CA ASP A 45 -2.69 6.89 6.28
C ASP A 45 -3.69 5.95 5.59
N ILE A 46 -3.45 5.66 4.32
CA ILE A 46 -4.25 4.72 3.52
C ILE A 46 -4.25 3.29 4.08
N ILE A 47 -3.23 2.90 4.86
CA ILE A 47 -3.15 1.59 5.53
C ILE A 47 -3.26 1.67 7.06
N HIS A 48 -3.53 2.85 7.62
CA HIS A 48 -3.61 3.03 9.07
C HIS A 48 -4.97 2.58 9.60
N GLU A 49 -5.00 1.87 10.73
CA GLU A 49 -6.22 1.26 11.28
C GLU A 49 -7.38 2.24 11.53
N ARG A 50 -7.06 3.47 11.95
CA ARG A 50 -8.02 4.52 12.30
C ARG A 50 -8.12 5.70 11.33
N ARG A 51 -7.19 5.81 10.38
CA ARG A 51 -7.12 6.95 9.45
C ARG A 51 -7.46 6.56 8.02
N SER A 52 -7.37 5.27 7.70
CA SER A 52 -7.70 4.77 6.38
C SER A 52 -9.20 4.87 6.13
N GLU A 53 -9.54 5.37 4.95
CA GLU A 53 -10.90 5.33 4.40
C GLU A 53 -11.20 4.00 3.70
N LEU A 54 -10.29 3.02 3.72
CA LEU A 54 -10.54 1.69 3.18
C LEU A 54 -11.37 0.84 4.14
N SER A 55 -12.03 -0.18 3.62
CA SER A 55 -12.57 -1.25 4.45
C SER A 55 -11.42 -1.97 5.19
N PRO A 56 -11.69 -2.58 6.35
CA PRO A 56 -10.68 -3.34 7.08
C PRO A 56 -10.02 -4.45 6.23
N SER A 57 -10.80 -5.13 5.39
CA SER A 57 -10.32 -6.19 4.48
C SER A 57 -9.48 -5.65 3.33
N CYS A 58 -9.88 -4.53 2.71
CA CYS A 58 -9.12 -3.90 1.65
C CYS A 58 -7.78 -3.39 2.18
N ARG A 59 -7.78 -2.82 3.39
CA ARG A 59 -6.55 -2.41 4.08
C ARG A 59 -5.62 -3.60 4.33
N ALA A 60 -6.14 -4.71 4.83
CA ALA A 60 -5.34 -5.93 5.04
C ALA A 60 -4.74 -6.43 3.72
N PHE A 61 -5.55 -6.48 2.66
CA PHE A 61 -5.12 -6.86 1.32
C PHE A 61 -3.98 -5.97 0.78
N VAL A 62 -4.07 -4.64 0.95
CA VAL A 62 -3.01 -3.70 0.56
C VAL A 62 -1.72 -3.99 1.33
N VAL A 63 -1.81 -4.14 2.65
CA VAL A 63 -0.62 -4.40 3.50
C VAL A 63 0.06 -5.71 3.12
N GLU A 64 -0.70 -6.79 2.93
CA GLU A 64 -0.17 -8.08 2.50
C GLU A 64 0.50 -7.99 1.12
N THR A 65 -0.14 -7.32 0.17
CA THR A 65 0.37 -7.14 -1.19
C THR A 65 1.70 -6.37 -1.20
N LEU A 66 1.77 -5.25 -0.47
CA LEU A 66 2.97 -4.43 -0.41
C LEU A 66 4.10 -5.17 0.32
N THR A 67 3.79 -5.83 1.44
CA THR A 67 4.79 -6.60 2.22
C THR A 67 5.39 -7.73 1.38
N ALA A 68 4.57 -8.46 0.63
CA ALA A 68 5.04 -9.52 -0.26
C ALA A 68 5.99 -8.97 -1.35
N LYS A 69 5.66 -7.83 -1.96
CA LYS A 69 6.52 -7.19 -2.97
C LYS A 69 7.85 -6.70 -2.40
N ILE A 70 7.82 -6.12 -1.19
CA ILE A 70 9.03 -5.67 -0.48
C ILE A 70 9.94 -6.87 -0.19
N GLN A 71 9.39 -7.96 0.37
CA GLN A 71 10.15 -9.18 0.65
C GLN A 71 10.72 -9.88 -0.59
N GLN A 72 10.12 -9.63 -1.76
CA GLN A 72 10.58 -10.13 -3.05
C GLN A 72 11.61 -9.21 -3.71
N HIS A 73 12.06 -8.15 -3.03
CA HIS A 73 13.00 -7.16 -3.59
C HIS A 73 12.48 -6.53 -4.89
N ALA A 74 11.16 -6.36 -5.02
CA ALA A 74 10.52 -5.86 -6.25
C ALA A 74 10.76 -4.36 -6.50
N PHE A 75 11.41 -3.66 -5.57
CA PHE A 75 11.66 -2.23 -5.59
C PHE A 75 13.16 -1.88 -5.51
N ASP A 76 14.05 -2.88 -5.62
CA ASP A 76 15.50 -2.72 -5.53
C ASP A 76 16.17 -2.51 -6.91
#